data_AF-A0A7S0N806-F1
#
_entry.id   AF-A0A7S0N806-F1
#
_cell.length_a   1.000
_cell.length_b   1.000
_cell.length_c   1.000
_cell.angle_alpha   90.00
_cell.angle_beta   90.00
_cell.angle_gamma   90.00
#
_symmetry.space_group_name_H-M   'P 1'
#
loop_
_entity.id
_entity.type
_entity.pdbx_description
1 polymer ?
#
loop_
_entity_poly.entity_id
_entity_poly.type
_entity_poly.pdbx_seq_one_letter_code
_entity_poly.pdbx_strand_id
1 'polypeptide(L)'
;MCNLQMILSQAGYVLLQLGDVKGASRCFLSAEGLVEDSPLHKHLIHRNRGLLRFAQKDYAGAQADFRLALEHNAVDLVSVNNIALCLMYQRDLMGATRYLEETLQSDPAKYMDETLVLNLCSMYDLAWVSGTESKRKLSSWISKIAPDDFDLNCTRL
;
A
#
# COMPACT_ATOMS: atom_id res chain seq x y z
N MET A 1 -12.49 14.76 17.94
CA MET A 1 -11.10 15.09 17.53
C MET A 1 -10.60 14.14 16.45
N CYS A 2 -10.86 12.83 16.56
CA CYS A 2 -10.64 11.81 15.51
C CYS A 2 -10.93 12.24 14.04
N ASN A 3 -12.03 12.97 13.79
CA ASN A 3 -12.39 13.40 12.43
C ASN A 3 -11.41 14.42 11.82
N LEU A 4 -10.83 15.32 12.63
CA LEU A 4 -9.88 16.32 12.12
C LEU A 4 -8.55 15.68 11.69
N GLN A 5 -8.06 14.69 12.44
CA GLN A 5 -6.84 13.97 12.08
C GLN A 5 -6.98 13.25 10.74
N MET A 6 -8.11 12.57 10.52
CA MET A 6 -8.38 11.90 9.26
C MET A 6 -8.47 12.90 8.10
N ILE A 7 -9.16 14.04 8.30
CA ILE A 7 -9.26 15.09 7.28
C ILE A 7 -7.88 15.65 6.92
N LEU A 8 -7.03 15.94 7.91
CA LEU A 8 -5.67 16.43 7.67
C LEU A 8 -4.82 15.39 6.95
N SER A 9 -4.93 14.11 7.33
CA SER A 9 -4.24 13.01 6.66
C SER A 9 -4.69 12.88 5.20
N GLN A 10 -6.00 12.97 4.94
CA GLN A 10 -6.53 12.87 3.58
C GLN A 10 -6.16 14.10 2.73
N ALA A 11 -6.19 15.30 3.30
CA ALA A 11 -5.70 16.51 2.63
C ALA A 11 -4.22 16.38 2.26
N GLY A 12 -3.40 15.86 3.18
CA GLY A 12 -1.99 15.59 2.90
C GLY A 12 -1.79 14.59 1.76
N TYR A 13 -2.60 13.53 1.73
CA TYR A 13 -2.57 12.55 0.64
C TYR A 13 -2.93 13.16 -0.72
N VAL A 14 -3.99 13.97 -0.80
CA VAL A 14 -4.36 14.69 -2.03
C VAL A 14 -3.24 15.64 -2.48
N LEU A 15 -2.61 16.36 -1.54
CA LEU A 15 -1.49 17.24 -1.86
C LEU A 15 -0.29 16.48 -2.42
N LEU A 16 -0.01 15.26 -1.95
CA LEU A 16 1.00 14.40 -2.57
C LEU A 16 0.64 14.03 -4.02
N GLN A 17 -0.63 13.71 -4.30
CA GLN A 17 -1.09 13.41 -5.67
C GLN A 17 -0.94 14.62 -6.61
N LEU A 18 -1.07 15.83 -6.07
CA LEU A 18 -0.85 17.09 -6.80
C LEU A 18 0.63 17.50 -6.88
N GLY A 19 1.54 16.75 -6.25
CA GLY A 19 2.96 17.07 -6.20
C GLY A 19 3.36 18.14 -5.17
N ASP A 20 2.43 18.66 -4.35
CA ASP A 20 2.75 19.59 -3.26
C ASP A 20 3.22 18.84 -2.01
N VAL A 21 4.47 18.37 -2.07
CA VAL A 21 5.12 17.66 -0.96
C VAL A 21 5.24 18.54 0.30
N LYS A 22 5.41 19.86 0.14
CA LYS A 22 5.52 20.80 1.26
C LYS A 22 4.17 20.97 1.96
N GLY A 23 3.09 21.11 1.19
CA GLY A 23 1.72 21.16 1.69
C GLY A 23 1.36 19.87 2.43
N ALA A 24 1.64 18.72 1.81
CA ALA A 24 1.41 17.41 2.43
C ALA A 24 2.11 17.28 3.78
N SER A 25 3.39 17.66 3.84
CA SER A 25 4.18 17.66 5.07
C SER A 25 3.54 18.48 6.19
N ARG A 26 3.04 19.70 5.89
CA ARG A 26 2.34 20.53 6.88
C ARG A 26 1.05 19.87 7.39
N CYS A 27 0.26 19.28 6.50
CA CYS A 27 -0.96 18.58 6.87
C CYS A 27 -0.68 17.37 7.77
N PHE A 28 0.32 16.56 7.42
CA PHE A 28 0.70 15.39 8.22
C PHE A 28 1.28 15.75 9.59
N LEU A 29 2.15 16.76 9.67
CA LEU A 29 2.65 17.27 10.95
C LEU A 29 1.52 17.80 11.84
N SER A 30 0.54 18.47 11.24
CA SER A 30 -0.64 18.95 11.97
C SER A 30 -1.49 17.78 12.48
N ALA A 31 -1.60 16.70 11.69
CA ALA A 31 -2.32 15.49 12.10
C ALA A 31 -1.61 14.76 13.25
N GLU A 32 -0.28 14.69 13.21
CA GLU A 32 0.57 14.08 14.27
C GLU A 32 0.53 14.88 15.58
N GLY A 33 0.39 16.20 15.51
CA GLY A 33 0.27 17.06 16.69
C GLY A 33 -1.07 16.96 17.44
N LEU A 34 -2.07 16.27 16.88
CA LEU A 34 -3.35 16.03 17.56
C LEU A 34 -3.16 14.90 18.58
N VAL A 35 -3.14 15.21 19.87
CA VAL A 35 -2.90 14.23 20.93
C VAL A 35 -4.07 13.24 21.03
N GLU A 36 -3.89 12.03 20.52
CA GLU A 36 -4.84 10.92 20.65
C GLU A 36 -4.08 9.59 20.76
N ASP A 37 -3.81 9.08 21.97
CA ASP A 37 -3.04 7.84 22.14
C ASP A 37 -3.91 6.60 21.87
N SER A 38 -4.15 6.31 20.59
CA SER A 38 -4.88 5.12 20.14
C SER A 38 -4.10 4.35 19.05
N PRO A 39 -4.32 3.04 18.90
CA PRO A 39 -3.73 2.27 17.80
C PRO A 39 -4.08 2.85 16.42
N LEU A 40 -5.33 3.29 16.23
CA LEU A 40 -5.77 3.94 14.99
C LEU A 40 -4.99 5.23 14.70
N HIS A 41 -4.72 6.02 15.73
CA HIS A 41 -3.93 7.24 15.61
C HIS A 41 -2.49 6.95 15.21
N LYS A 42 -1.83 6.00 15.87
CA LYS A 42 -0.45 5.59 15.57
C LYS A 42 -0.34 5.01 14.16
N HIS A 43 -1.28 4.15 13.77
CA HIS A 43 -1.41 3.63 12.41
C HIS A 43 -1.40 4.75 11.36
N LEU A 44 -2.27 5.75 11.52
CA LEU A 44 -2.38 6.88 10.59
C LEU A 44 -1.09 7.72 10.53
N ILE A 45 -0.46 8.01 11.67
CA ILE A 45 0.81 8.77 11.70
C ILE A 45 1.90 8.03 10.93
N HIS A 46 2.08 6.74 11.20
CA HIS A 46 3.10 5.95 10.54
C HIS A 46 2.84 5.84 9.04
N ARG A 47 1.58 5.62 8.62
CA ARG A 47 1.22 5.65 7.19
C ARG A 47 1.54 7.00 6.54
N ASN A 48 1.18 8.12 7.17
CA ASN A 48 1.44 9.46 6.65
C ASN A 48 2.94 9.75 6.50
N ARG A 49 3.74 9.36 7.49
CA ARG A 49 5.21 9.48 7.43
C ARG A 49 5.80 8.63 6.31
N GLY A 50 5.31 7.39 6.16
CA GLY A 50 5.70 6.50 5.07
C GLY A 50 5.45 7.12 3.69
N LEU A 51 4.26 7.70 3.49
CA LEU A 51 3.89 8.39 2.25
C LEU A 51 4.80 9.60 1.97
N LEU A 52 5.12 10.40 2.99
CA LEU A 52 5.98 11.56 2.84
C LEU A 52 7.42 11.16 2.49
N ARG A 53 7.97 10.15 3.17
CA ARG A 53 9.31 9.61 2.88
C ARG A 53 9.38 8.99 1.49
N PHE A 54 8.33 8.29 1.07
CA PHE A 54 8.22 7.75 -0.28
C PHE A 54 8.28 8.85 -1.34
N ALA A 55 7.53 9.94 -1.17
CA ALA A 55 7.57 11.10 -2.06
C ALA A 55 8.95 11.78 -2.09
N GLN A 56 9.71 11.69 -1.00
CA GLN A 56 11.09 12.17 -0.88
C GLN A 56 12.14 11.17 -1.40
N LYS A 57 11.71 10.01 -1.93
CA LYS A 57 12.55 8.91 -2.41
C LYS A 57 13.37 8.20 -1.31
N ASP A 58 13.02 8.41 -0.05
CA ASP A 58 13.53 7.61 1.07
C ASP A 58 12.69 6.33 1.19
N TYR A 59 12.93 5.39 0.27
CA TYR A 59 12.13 4.17 0.19
C TYR A 59 12.37 3.22 1.38
N ALA A 60 13.57 3.24 1.96
CA ALA A 60 13.90 2.40 3.13
C ALA A 60 13.21 2.92 4.38
N GLY A 61 13.29 4.24 4.64
CA GLY A 61 12.56 4.87 5.73
C GLY A 61 11.04 4.80 5.56
N ALA A 62 10.55 4.91 4.32
CA ALA A 62 9.13 4.74 4.01
C ALA A 62 8.65 3.32 4.33
N GLN A 63 9.38 2.30 3.90
CA GLN A 63 9.07 0.89 4.19
C GLN A 63 9.00 0.64 5.70
N ALA A 64 9.95 1.18 6.47
CA ALA A 64 9.96 1.04 7.92
C ALA A 64 8.71 1.67 8.56
N ASP A 65 8.33 2.88 8.15
CA ASP A 65 7.11 3.53 8.66
C ASP A 65 5.84 2.76 8.26
N PHE A 66 5.73 2.24 7.03
CA PHE A 66 4.58 1.41 6.65
C PHE A 66 4.48 0.11 7.45
N ARG A 67 5.60 -0.51 7.82
CA ARG A 67 5.58 -1.69 8.71
C ARG A 67 5.08 -1.34 10.11
N LEU A 68 5.52 -0.21 10.67
CA LEU A 68 4.99 0.29 11.95
C LEU A 68 3.49 0.60 11.87
N ALA A 69 3.01 1.08 10.72
CA ALA A 69 1.57 1.27 10.50
C ALA A 69 0.82 -0.07 10.63
N LEU A 70 1.34 -1.13 9.98
CA LEU A 70 0.76 -2.47 10.02
C LEU A 70 0.81 -3.14 11.40
N GLU A 71 1.75 -2.77 12.28
CA GLU A 71 1.76 -3.23 13.68
C GLU A 71 0.53 -2.73 14.47
N HIS A 72 -0.02 -1.58 14.10
CA HIS A 72 -1.19 -0.99 14.75
C HIS A 72 -2.52 -1.28 14.05
N ASN A 73 -2.49 -1.48 12.73
CA ASN A 73 -3.62 -1.97 11.96
C ASN A 73 -3.10 -2.92 10.87
N ALA A 74 -3.22 -4.22 11.12
CA ALA A 74 -2.73 -5.25 10.21
C ALA A 74 -3.39 -5.21 8.83
N VAL A 75 -4.59 -4.63 8.72
CA VAL A 75 -5.35 -4.54 7.45
C VAL A 75 -5.34 -3.10 6.95
N ASP A 76 -4.14 -2.60 6.62
CA ASP A 76 -3.98 -1.37 5.86
C ASP A 76 -3.43 -1.65 4.48
N LEU A 77 -4.34 -1.82 3.52
CA LEU A 77 -4.04 -2.11 2.12
C LEU A 77 -3.14 -1.04 1.50
N VAL A 78 -3.21 0.20 1.98
CA VAL A 78 -2.34 1.27 1.49
C VAL A 78 -0.91 1.03 1.96
N SER A 79 -0.69 0.69 3.23
CA SER A 79 0.65 0.38 3.75
C SER A 79 1.21 -0.90 3.12
N VAL A 80 0.41 -1.95 2.98
CA VAL A 80 0.79 -3.18 2.24
C VAL A 80 1.27 -2.84 0.83
N ASN A 81 0.43 -2.13 0.07
CA ASN A 81 0.77 -1.78 -1.30
C ASN A 81 2.08 -0.96 -1.38
N ASN A 82 2.22 0.03 -0.51
CA ASN A 82 3.39 0.89 -0.53
C ASN A 82 4.67 0.19 -0.05
N ILE A 83 4.60 -0.86 0.80
CA ILE A 83 5.77 -1.70 1.10
C ILE A 83 6.28 -2.39 -0.17
N ALA A 84 5.38 -2.95 -0.97
CA ALA A 84 5.74 -3.60 -2.23
C ALA A 84 6.35 -2.58 -3.23
N LEU A 85 5.76 -1.38 -3.32
CA LEU A 85 6.34 -0.30 -4.12
C LEU A 85 7.71 0.13 -3.61
N CYS A 86 7.91 0.25 -2.29
CA CYS A 86 9.22 0.56 -1.71
C CYS A 86 10.28 -0.47 -2.14
N LEU A 87 9.96 -1.77 -2.05
CA LEU A 87 10.84 -2.86 -2.50
C LEU A 87 11.17 -2.73 -4.00
N MET A 88 10.15 -2.50 -4.84
CA MET A 88 10.32 -2.29 -6.27
C MET A 88 11.26 -1.11 -6.58
N TYR A 89 11.06 0.05 -5.94
CA TYR A 89 11.91 1.23 -6.12
C TYR A 89 13.33 1.07 -5.55
N GLN A 90 13.52 0.16 -4.59
CA GLN A 90 14.83 -0.30 -4.12
C GLN A 90 15.47 -1.34 -5.04
N ARG A 91 14.86 -1.62 -6.21
CA ARG A 91 15.28 -2.62 -7.21
C ARG A 91 15.14 -4.08 -6.74
N ASP A 92 14.39 -4.31 -5.67
CA ASP A 92 14.02 -5.66 -5.22
C ASP A 92 12.65 -6.06 -5.76
N LEU A 93 12.57 -6.25 -7.08
CA LEU A 93 11.33 -6.64 -7.75
C LEU A 93 10.85 -8.04 -7.32
N MET A 94 11.78 -8.96 -7.07
CA MET A 94 11.45 -10.30 -6.59
C MET A 94 10.87 -10.26 -5.17
N GLY A 95 11.47 -9.47 -4.26
CA GLY A 95 10.94 -9.25 -2.93
C GLY A 95 9.57 -8.56 -2.94
N ALA A 96 9.38 -7.57 -3.82
CA ALA A 96 8.08 -6.90 -3.98
C ALA A 96 6.97 -7.87 -4.41
N THR A 97 7.26 -8.69 -5.43
CA THR A 97 6.34 -9.71 -5.95
C THR A 97 5.98 -10.72 -4.87
N ARG A 98 7.00 -11.30 -4.22
CA ARG A 98 6.82 -12.28 -3.14
C ARG A 98 5.99 -11.70 -1.99
N TYR A 99 6.27 -10.47 -1.59
CA TYR A 99 5.56 -9.83 -0.49
C TYR A 99 4.04 -9.70 -0.76
N LEU A 100 3.64 -9.29 -1.98
CA LEU A 100 2.22 -9.22 -2.35
C LEU A 100 1.60 -10.62 -2.49
N GLU A 101 2.30 -11.58 -3.07
CA GLU A 101 1.84 -12.98 -3.15
C GLU A 101 1.57 -13.57 -1.77
N GLU A 102 2.52 -13.46 -0.85
CA GLU A 102 2.41 -13.94 0.52
C GLU A 102 1.29 -13.21 1.27
N THR A 103 1.17 -11.89 1.09
CA THR A 103 0.10 -11.11 1.74
C THR A 103 -1.27 -11.57 1.26
N LEU A 104 -1.47 -11.67 -0.06
CA LEU A 104 -2.73 -12.15 -0.65
C LEU A 104 -3.08 -13.57 -0.21
N GLN A 105 -2.10 -14.47 -0.15
CA GLN A 105 -2.32 -15.86 0.23
C GLN A 105 -2.54 -16.04 1.74
N SER A 106 -2.01 -15.15 2.58
CA SER A 106 -2.09 -15.28 4.04
C SER A 106 -3.52 -15.16 4.57
N ASP A 107 -4.31 -14.25 4.00
CA ASP A 107 -5.73 -14.08 4.34
C ASP A 107 -6.45 -13.44 3.14
N PRO A 108 -6.86 -14.25 2.15
CA PRO A 108 -7.46 -13.72 0.94
C PRO A 108 -8.72 -12.89 1.21
N ALA A 109 -9.51 -13.24 2.23
CA ALA A 109 -10.72 -12.48 2.57
C ALA A 109 -10.41 -11.04 3.00
N LYS A 110 -9.22 -10.76 3.53
CA LYS A 110 -8.80 -9.41 3.95
C LYS A 110 -8.03 -8.64 2.89
N TYR A 111 -7.25 -9.33 2.06
CA TYR A 111 -6.31 -8.71 1.14
C TYR A 111 -6.72 -8.80 -0.32
N MET A 112 -7.83 -9.46 -0.65
CA MET A 112 -8.37 -9.46 -2.02
C MET A 112 -8.87 -8.07 -2.40
N ASP A 113 -7.96 -7.25 -2.92
CA ASP A 113 -8.17 -5.87 -3.33
C ASP A 113 -7.59 -5.66 -4.74
N GLU A 114 -8.36 -4.98 -5.59
CA GLU A 114 -8.02 -4.78 -7.00
C GLU A 114 -6.71 -4.01 -7.17
N THR A 115 -6.37 -3.10 -6.26
CA THR A 115 -5.11 -2.33 -6.32
C THR A 115 -3.91 -3.22 -6.05
N LEU A 116 -4.02 -4.12 -5.06
CA LEU A 116 -2.95 -5.08 -4.76
C LEU A 116 -2.74 -6.05 -5.93
N VAL A 117 -3.83 -6.59 -6.49
CA VAL A 117 -3.78 -7.50 -7.64
C VAL A 117 -3.22 -6.80 -8.88
N LEU A 118 -3.65 -5.56 -9.15
CA LEU A 118 -3.16 -4.77 -10.28
C LEU A 118 -1.67 -4.47 -10.18
N ASN A 119 -1.18 -4.13 -8.99
CA ASN A 119 0.24 -3.86 -8.76
C ASN A 119 1.08 -5.13 -8.83
N LEU A 120 0.59 -6.25 -8.29
CA LEU A 120 1.23 -7.55 -8.46
C LEU A 120 1.32 -7.94 -9.94
N CYS A 121 0.24 -7.76 -10.72
CA CYS A 121 0.24 -8.00 -12.16
C CYS A 121 1.23 -7.09 -12.89
N SER A 122 1.34 -5.83 -12.49
CA SER A 122 2.32 -4.90 -13.05
C SER A 122 3.75 -5.33 -12.72
N MET A 123 4.00 -5.87 -11.52
CA MET A 123 5.30 -6.44 -11.14
C MET A 123 5.63 -7.71 -11.95
N TYR A 124 4.64 -8.56 -12.23
CA TYR A 124 4.82 -9.70 -13.15
C TYR A 124 5.16 -9.26 -14.57
N ASP A 125 4.50 -8.22 -15.09
CA ASP A 125 4.79 -7.68 -16.42
C ASP A 125 6.21 -7.04 -16.48
N LEU A 126 6.72 -6.54 -15.35
CA LEU A 126 8.10 -6.06 -15.22
C LEU A 126 9.13 -7.19 -15.06
N ALA A 127 8.72 -8.36 -14.59
CA ALA A 127 9.58 -9.53 -14.43
C ALA A 127 9.74 -10.31 -15.76
N TRP A 128 10.92 -10.88 -16.01
CA TRP A 128 11.25 -11.55 -17.29
C TRP A 128 10.58 -12.94 -17.50
N VAL A 129 10.41 -13.32 -18.79
CA VAL A 129 9.73 -14.48 -19.48
C VAL A 129 8.34 -14.92 -19.02
N SER A 130 8.03 -15.02 -17.73
CA SER A 130 6.83 -15.74 -17.29
C SER A 130 5.68 -14.86 -16.79
N GLY A 131 5.74 -13.54 -16.98
CA GLY A 131 4.74 -12.59 -16.45
C GLY A 131 3.28 -12.96 -16.82
N THR A 132 3.02 -13.26 -18.09
CA THR A 132 1.68 -13.67 -18.55
C THR A 132 1.21 -14.97 -17.90
N GLU A 133 2.11 -15.93 -17.69
CA GLU A 133 1.77 -17.20 -17.05
C GLU A 133 1.48 -17.03 -15.55
N SER A 134 2.29 -16.22 -14.86
CA SER A 134 2.03 -15.84 -13.47
C SER A 134 0.68 -15.15 -13.32
N LYS A 135 0.34 -14.22 -14.23
CA LYS A 135 -0.98 -13.56 -14.26
C LYS A 135 -2.11 -14.56 -14.48
N ARG A 136 -1.98 -15.51 -15.41
CA ARG A 136 -3.00 -16.56 -15.64
C ARG A 136 -3.21 -17.43 -14.40
N LYS A 137 -2.13 -17.85 -13.73
CA LYS A 137 -2.20 -18.62 -12.49
C LYS A 137 -2.89 -17.83 -11.38
N LEU A 138 -2.51 -16.56 -11.22
CA LEU A 138 -3.13 -15.66 -10.25
C LEU A 138 -4.62 -15.48 -10.54
N SER A 139 -5.00 -15.14 -11.78
CA SER A 139 -6.40 -14.97 -12.20
C SER A 139 -7.24 -16.24 -11.99
N SER A 140 -6.70 -17.41 -12.34
CA SER A 140 -7.35 -18.70 -12.11
C SER A 140 -7.52 -19.05 -10.63
N TRP A 141 -6.61 -18.57 -9.78
CA TRP A 141 -6.72 -18.73 -8.32
C TRP A 141 -7.78 -17.77 -7.77
N ILE A 142 -7.71 -16.47 -8.11
CA ILE A 142 -8.67 -15.44 -7.69
C ILE A 142 -10.10 -15.84 -8.06
N SER A 143 -10.35 -16.33 -9.29
CA SER A 143 -11.69 -16.72 -9.75
C SER A 143 -12.35 -17.84 -8.92
N LYS A 144 -11.59 -18.55 -8.08
CA LYS A 144 -12.11 -19.63 -7.22
C LYS A 144 -12.41 -19.18 -5.80
N ILE A 145 -11.83 -18.07 -5.36
CA ILE A 145 -11.83 -17.67 -3.94
C ILE A 145 -12.30 -16.24 -3.69
N ALA A 146 -12.30 -15.39 -4.73
CA ALA A 146 -12.68 -14.00 -4.59
C ALA A 146 -14.20 -13.88 -4.40
N PRO A 147 -14.68 -12.82 -3.73
CA PRO A 147 -16.09 -12.47 -3.70
C PRO A 147 -16.70 -12.34 -5.11
N ASP A 148 -18.01 -12.59 -5.22
CA ASP A 148 -18.73 -12.55 -6.50
C ASP A 148 -18.69 -11.17 -7.20
N ASP A 149 -18.47 -10.10 -6.44
CA ASP A 149 -18.38 -8.72 -6.92
C ASP A 149 -16.94 -8.24 -7.24
N PHE A 150 -15.93 -9.11 -7.09
CA PHE A 150 -14.54 -8.76 -7.36
C PHE A 150 -14.25 -8.57 -8.87
N ASP A 151 -13.65 -7.44 -9.24
CA ASP A 151 -13.37 -7.13 -10.65
C ASP A 151 -12.10 -7.83 -11.16
N LEU A 152 -12.26 -8.95 -11.88
CA LEU A 152 -11.15 -9.68 -12.49
C LEU A 152 -10.38 -8.89 -13.57
N ASN A 153 -10.90 -7.77 -14.08
CA ASN A 153 -10.16 -6.93 -15.02
C ASN A 153 -8.86 -6.35 -14.43
N CYS A 154 -8.76 -6.28 -13.09
CA CYS A 154 -7.51 -5.88 -12.42
C CYS A 154 -6.32 -6.80 -12.76
N THR A 155 -6.57 -8.03 -13.24
CA THR A 155 -5.53 -8.96 -13.70
C THR A 155 -4.95 -8.62 -15.07
N ARG A 156 -5.61 -7.74 -15.84
CA ARG A 156 -5.17 -7.29 -17.18
C ARG A 156 -4.80 -8.45 -18.11
N LEU A 157 -5.63 -9.50 -18.11
CA LEU A 157 -5.59 -10.64 -19.03
C LEU A 157 -6.63 -10.51 -20.14
#